data_AF-A0A553ETF1-F1
#
_entry.id   AF-A0A553ETF1-F1
#
_cell.length_a   1.000
_cell.length_b   1.000
_cell.length_c   1.000
_cell.angle_alpha   90.00
_cell.angle_beta   90.00
_cell.angle_gamma   90.00
#
_symmetry.space_group_name_H-M   'P 1'
#
loop_
_entity.id
_entity.type
_entity.pdbx_description
1 polymer ?
#
loop_
_entity_poly.entity_id
_entity_poly.type
_entity_poly.pdbx_seq_one_letter_code
_entity_poly.pdbx_strand_id
1 'polypeptide(L)' 'MQFNITLILLFCAALTFANTEKYRLTLRDDPATTIVIGWNQISGSNPVIYYGPQDFGTNWSAYPERKKQ' A
#
# COMPACT_ATOMS: atom_id res chain seq x y z
N MET A 1 5.06 -11.02 35.53
CA MET A 1 6.01 -10.39 34.58
C MET A 1 5.75 -10.81 33.13
N GLN A 2 5.60 -12.11 32.82
CA GLN A 2 5.32 -12.60 31.45
C GLN A 2 3.98 -12.11 30.86
N PHE A 3 2.88 -12.10 31.63
CA PHE A 3 1.57 -11.63 31.16
C PHE A 3 1.59 -10.16 30.66
N ASN A 4 2.33 -9.30 31.36
CA ASN A 4 2.46 -7.89 31.00
C ASN A 4 3.22 -7.71 29.67
N ILE A 5 4.23 -8.55 29.41
CA ILE A 5 4.99 -8.52 28.15
C ILE A 5 4.09 -8.95 26.97
N THR A 6 3.31 -10.01 27.14
CA THR A 6 2.35 -10.46 26.12
C THR A 6 1.33 -9.37 25.79
N LEU A 7 0.83 -8.66 26.81
CA LEU A 7 -0.13 -7.57 26.61
C LEU A 7 0.49 -6.37 25.87
N ILE A 8 1.74 -6.02 26.19
CA ILE A 8 2.49 -4.96 25.50
C ILE A 8 2.71 -5.32 24.02
N LEU A 9 3.12 -6.56 23.74
CA LEU A 9 3.34 -7.03 22.36
C LEU A 9 2.04 -6.99 21.54
N LEU A 10 0.91 -7.36 22.13
CA LEU A 10 -0.40 -7.27 21.48
C LEU A 10 -0.77 -5.82 21.14
N PHE A 11 -0.48 -4.88 22.04
CA PHE A 11 -0.71 -3.45 21.80
C PHE A 11 0.21 -2.88 20.71
N CYS A 12 1.49 -3.27 20.69
CA CYS A 12 2.42 -2.85 19.64
C CYS A 12 1.98 -3.32 18.26
N ALA A 13 1.46 -4.55 18.13
CA ALA A 13 0.98 -5.08 16.86
C ALA A 13 -0.21 -4.28 16.30
N ALA A 14 -1.06 -3.71 17.16
CA ALA A 14 -2.17 -2.87 16.72
C ALA A 14 -1.73 -1.51 16.14
N LEU A 15 -0.47 -1.10 16.33
CA LEU A 15 0.07 0.18 15.86
C LEU A 15 0.77 0.09 14.50
N THR A 16 0.92 -1.10 13.91
CA THR A 16 1.75 -1.30 12.71
C THR A 16 1.01 -1.15 11.38
N PHE A 17 -0.17 -0.53 11.37
CA PHE A 17 -0.90 -0.33 10.12
C PHE A 17 -0.24 0.73 9.24
N ALA A 18 0.02 0.36 7.98
CA ALA A 18 0.47 1.31 6.96
C ALA A 18 -0.70 2.21 6.52
N ASN A 19 -0.40 3.46 6.20
CA ASN A 19 -1.39 4.45 5.80
C ASN A 19 -0.88 5.26 4.61
N THR A 20 -1.75 5.48 3.64
CA THR A 20 -1.48 6.18 2.39
C THR A 20 -2.60 7.17 2.06
N GLU A 21 -2.24 8.32 1.50
CA GLU A 21 -3.20 9.37 1.13
C GLU A 21 -2.75 10.15 -0.12
N LYS A 22 -3.59 11.10 -0.55
CA LYS A 22 -3.26 12.09 -1.60
C LYS A 22 -2.72 11.46 -2.89
N TYR A 23 -3.45 10.49 -3.42
CA TYR A 23 -3.15 9.83 -4.69
C TYR A 23 -3.19 10.83 -5.85
N ARG A 24 -2.23 10.71 -6.75
CA ARG A 24 -2.06 11.57 -7.92
C ARG A 24 -1.68 10.71 -9.11
N LEU A 25 -2.27 11.05 -10.25
CA LEU A 25 -1.93 10.47 -11.54
C LEU A 25 -1.34 11.57 -12.41
N THR A 26 -0.25 11.28 -13.10
CA THR A 26 0.40 12.21 -14.01
C THR A 26 0.77 11.49 -15.30
N LEU A 27 0.40 12.06 -16.43
CA LEU A 27 0.76 11.58 -17.77
C LEU A 27 2.03 12.32 -18.19
N ARG A 28 3.09 11.56 -18.51
CA ARG A 28 4.39 12.15 -18.88
C ARG A 28 4.82 11.80 -20.31
N ASP A 29 4.59 10.55 -20.71
CA ASP A 29 4.99 10.02 -22.01
C ASP A 29 3.73 9.75 -22.84
N ASP A 30 3.61 8.56 -23.46
CA ASP A 30 2.39 8.16 -24.17
C ASP A 30 1.22 7.98 -23.19
N PRO A 31 0.19 8.84 -23.23
CA PRO A 31 -0.92 8.79 -22.28
C PRO A 31 -1.83 7.57 -22.46
N ALA A 32 -1.72 6.84 -23.57
CA ALA A 32 -2.48 5.61 -23.80
C ALA A 32 -1.85 4.39 -23.11
N THR A 33 -0.55 4.44 -22.79
CA THR A 33 0.20 3.28 -22.29
C THR A 33 0.97 3.53 -20.99
N THR A 34 1.22 4.80 -20.64
CA THR A 34 2.08 5.16 -19.50
C THR A 34 1.42 6.15 -18.57
N ILE A 35 1.44 5.82 -17.27
CA ILE A 35 0.96 6.70 -16.21
C ILE A 35 1.93 6.67 -15.02
N VAL A 36 2.17 7.83 -14.42
CA VAL A 36 2.91 7.94 -13.17
C VAL A 36 1.93 8.01 -12.02
N ILE A 37 2.07 7.11 -11.06
CA ILE A 37 1.27 7.05 -9.84
C ILE A 37 2.12 7.60 -8.69
N GLY A 38 1.65 8.66 -8.05
CA GLY A 38 2.26 9.21 -6.84
C GLY A 38 1.27 9.24 -5.68
N TRP A 39 1.76 9.06 -4.46
CA TRP A 39 0.97 9.17 -3.24
C TRP A 39 1.81 9.75 -2.10
N ASN A 40 1.18 10.01 -0.96
CA ASN A 40 1.84 10.33 0.29
C ASN A 40 1.82 9.09 1.20
N GLN A 41 2.99 8.57 1.58
CA GLN A 41 3.12 7.47 2.53
C GLN A 41 3.17 8.02 3.96
N ILE A 42 2.07 7.91 4.70
CA ILE A 42 1.96 8.44 6.07
C ILE A 42 2.67 7.55 7.09
N SER A 43 2.51 6.23 6.94
CA SER A 43 3.14 5.22 7.81
C SER A 43 3.39 3.92 7.05
N GLY A 44 4.31 3.09 7.55
CA GLY A 44 4.72 1.85 6.87
C GLY A 44 5.91 2.08 5.92
N SER A 45 6.55 0.98 5.52
CA SER A 45 7.73 0.99 4.65
C SER A 45 7.61 -0.09 3.57
N ASN A 46 8.39 0.04 2.48
CA ASN A 46 8.38 -0.88 1.33
C ASN A 46 7.01 -0.97 0.62
N PRO A 47 6.46 0.14 0.14
CA PRO A 47 5.15 0.11 -0.49
C PRO A 47 5.16 -0.68 -1.81
N VAL A 48 4.05 -1.33 -2.10
CA VAL A 48 3.85 -2.14 -3.31
C VAL A 48 2.58 -1.70 -4.00
N ILE A 49 2.67 -1.44 -5.29
CA ILE A 49 1.55 -1.12 -6.16
C ILE A 49 1.04 -2.43 -6.77
N TYR A 50 -0.27 -2.66 -6.72
CA TYR A 50 -0.96 -3.77 -7.37
C TYR A 50 -1.89 -3.21 -8.43
N TYR A 51 -1.84 -3.74 -9.66
CA TYR A 51 -2.61 -3.19 -10.78
C TYR A 51 -2.89 -4.23 -11.87
N GLY A 52 -3.81 -3.89 -12.77
CA GLY A 52 -4.23 -4.76 -13.88
C GLY A 52 -5.38 -4.14 -14.66
N PRO A 53 -5.78 -4.77 -15.79
CA PRO A 53 -6.84 -4.25 -16.66
C PRO A 53 -8.26 -4.46 -16.07
N GLN A 54 -8.42 -5.37 -15.11
CA GLN A 54 -9.68 -5.64 -14.43
C GLN A 54 -9.64 -5.11 -12.99
N ASP A 55 -10.76 -4.53 -12.55
CA ASP A 55 -10.96 -4.12 -11.17
C ASP A 55 -11.40 -5.32 -10.29
N PHE A 56 -10.68 -5.54 -9.19
CA PHE A 56 -11.00 -6.55 -8.17
C PHE A 56 -11.46 -5.89 -6.84
N GLY A 57 -11.74 -4.60 -6.85
CA GLY A 57 -12.18 -3.83 -5.69
C GLY A 57 -11.12 -3.78 -4.60
N THR A 58 -11.50 -4.08 -3.37
CA THR A 58 -10.61 -4.03 -2.20
C THR A 58 -9.68 -5.24 -2.07
N ASN A 59 -9.87 -6.27 -2.89
CA ASN A 59 -8.98 -7.44 -2.92
C ASN A 59 -7.73 -7.14 -3.75
N TRP A 60 -6.84 -6.32 -3.20
CA TRP A 60 -5.57 -5.93 -3.83
C TRP A 60 -4.71 -7.15 -4.24
N SER A 61 -4.86 -8.28 -3.56
CA SER A 61 -4.06 -9.50 -3.82
C SER A 61 -4.47 -10.25 -5.09
N ALA A 62 -5.65 -9.93 -5.64
CA ALA A 62 -6.17 -10.55 -6.87
C ALA A 62 -5.68 -9.86 -8.16
N TYR A 63 -5.04 -8.69 -8.07
CA TYR A 63 -4.49 -8.02 -9.25
C TYR A 63 -3.27 -8.78 -9.79
N PRO A 64 -3.16 -8.95 -11.11
CA PRO A 64 -2.12 -9.79 -11.73
C PRO A 64 -0.71 -9.19 -11.63
N GLU A 65 -0.59 -7.86 -11.68
CA GLU A 65 0.71 -7.19 -11.68
C GLU A 65 1.00 -6.53 -10.33
N ARG A 66 2.28 -6.52 -9.95
CA ARG A 66 2.75 -5.81 -8.76
C ARG A 66 4.13 -5.21 -8.95
N LYS A 67 4.36 -4.03 -8.36
CA LYS A 67 5.65 -3.33 -8.41
C LYS A 67 6.01 -2.73 -7.05
N LYS A 68 7.22 -3.01 -6.57
CA LYS A 68 7.80 -2.32 -5.40
C LYS A 68 8.25 -0.92 -5.83
N GLN A 69 7.98 0.09 -5.00
CA GLN A 69 8.49 1.45 -5.23
C GLN A 69 10.00 1.52 -4.97
#